data_AF-A0A2D4L1L2-F1
#
_entry.id   AF-A0A2D4L1L2-F1
#
_cell.length_a   1.000
_cell.length_b   1.000
_cell.length_c   1.000
_cell.angle_alpha   90.00
_cell.angle_beta   90.00
_cell.angle_gamma   90.00
#
_symmetry.space_group_name_H-M   'P 1'
#
loop_
_entity.id
_entity.type
_entity.pdbx_description
1 polymer ?
#
loop_
_entity_poly.entity_id
_entity_poly.type
_entity_poly.pdbx_seq_one_letter_code
_entity_poly.pdbx_strand_id
1 'polypeptide(L)'
;DMNTPVQVLAKPKVIEPIDYENIIVQKKTQIINDGLRELLLFPYDDFQTAVLKRQHQYVCSTIPENAEKEAYSLFVTECIKTYISDWHVVNFKHEDYSGDFRQLPNKGNRLEKLPVHVFEVDEEADKDEDAASLGSQKGGLTKQGWLYKGNMNSAISVTMRVCIIFVYS
;
A
#
# COMPACT_ATOMS: atom_id res chain seq x y z
N ASP A 1 -16.67 48.14 15.02
CA ASP A 1 -15.62 47.14 15.32
C ASP A 1 -16.24 45.85 15.83
N MET A 2 -16.43 44.88 14.92
CA MET A 2 -16.91 43.54 15.27
C MET A 2 -15.69 42.66 15.56
N ASN A 3 -15.43 42.42 16.84
CA ASN A 3 -14.34 41.56 17.30
C ASN A 3 -14.80 40.09 17.24
N THR A 4 -14.61 39.44 16.08
CA THR A 4 -14.85 38.00 15.95
C THR A 4 -13.68 37.24 16.58
N PRO A 5 -13.89 36.38 17.60
CA PRO A 5 -12.79 35.65 18.20
C PRO A 5 -12.23 34.66 17.19
N VAL A 6 -10.95 34.82 16.85
CA VAL A 6 -10.17 33.84 16.09
C VAL A 6 -10.19 32.54 16.89
N GLN A 7 -10.96 31.54 16.44
CA GLN A 7 -10.89 30.21 17.01
C GLN A 7 -9.49 29.64 16.71
N VAL A 8 -8.67 29.56 17.75
CA VAL A 8 -7.38 28.89 17.70
C VAL A 8 -7.66 27.41 17.44
N LEU A 9 -7.45 26.98 16.20
CA LEU A 9 -7.53 25.58 15.79
C LEU A 9 -6.56 24.78 16.70
N ALA A 10 -7.13 23.99 17.61
CA ALA A 10 -6.34 23.15 18.50
C ALA A 10 -5.43 22.26 17.66
N LYS A 11 -4.11 22.32 17.91
CA LYS A 11 -3.15 21.46 17.24
C LYS A 11 -3.58 20.00 17.46
N PRO A 12 -3.64 19.16 16.41
CA PRO A 12 -3.97 17.75 16.55
C PRO A 12 -3.10 17.14 17.65
N LYS A 13 -3.71 16.36 18.55
CA LYS A 13 -2.93 15.64 19.56
C LYS A 13 -1.96 14.73 18.82
N VAL A 14 -0.67 14.92 19.10
CA VAL A 14 0.36 14.01 18.61
C VAL A 14 0.14 12.69 19.34
N ILE A 15 -0.34 11.69 18.60
CA ILE A 15 -0.50 10.33 19.13
C ILE A 15 0.86 9.67 18.99
N GLU A 16 1.36 9.11 20.10
CA GLU A 16 2.61 8.35 20.06
C GLU A 16 2.46 7.13 19.15
N PRO A 17 3.49 6.81 18.34
CA PRO A 17 3.48 5.59 17.55
C PRO A 17 3.24 4.39 18.45
N ILE A 18 2.43 3.46 17.94
CA ILE A 18 2.16 2.21 18.63
C ILE A 18 3.46 1.39 18.71
N ASP A 19 3.80 0.92 19.91
CA ASP A 19 4.89 -0.03 20.14
C ASP A 19 4.42 -1.45 19.76
N TYR A 20 4.57 -1.76 18.48
CA TYR A 20 4.15 -3.05 17.92
C TYR A 20 4.89 -4.22 18.56
N GLU A 21 6.17 -4.07 18.90
CA GLU A 21 6.98 -5.14 19.49
C GLU A 21 6.43 -5.55 20.85
N ASN A 22 6.18 -4.57 21.73
CA ASN A 22 5.63 -4.82 23.05
C ASN A 22 4.22 -5.43 22.97
N ILE A 23 3.36 -4.94 22.05
CA ILE A 23 2.01 -5.49 21.87
C ILE A 23 2.05 -6.94 21.40
N ILE A 24 2.93 -7.27 20.44
CA ILE A 24 3.09 -8.63 19.94
C ILE A 24 3.55 -9.57 21.07
N VAL A 25 4.50 -9.11 21.91
CA VAL A 25 4.98 -9.88 23.07
C VAL A 25 3.86 -10.12 24.08
N GLN A 26 3.12 -9.08 24.46
CA GLN A 26 2.03 -9.19 25.45
C GLN A 26 0.89 -10.10 24.98
N LYS A 27 0.57 -10.09 23.67
CA LYS A 27 -0.54 -10.84 23.09
C LYS A 27 -0.12 -12.18 22.46
N LYS A 28 1.12 -12.62 22.65
CA LYS A 28 1.70 -13.81 22.00
C LYS A 28 0.79 -15.04 22.04
N THR A 29 0.21 -15.38 23.20
CA THR A 29 -0.67 -16.55 23.34
C THR A 29 -1.98 -16.41 22.54
N GLN A 30 -2.55 -15.20 22.51
CA GLN A 30 -3.77 -14.93 21.72
C GLN A 30 -3.47 -15.07 20.23
N ILE A 31 -2.35 -14.50 19.79
CA ILE A 31 -1.88 -14.57 18.40
C ILE A 31 -1.65 -16.02 17.95
N ILE A 32 -1.00 -16.84 18.78
CA ILE A 32 -0.70 -18.25 18.43
C ILE A 32 -1.98 -19.08 18.21
N ASN A 33 -3.03 -18.76 18.98
CA ASN A 33 -4.32 -19.45 18.94
C ASN A 33 -5.32 -18.83 17.93
N ASP A 34 -4.96 -17.72 17.29
CA ASP A 34 -5.80 -17.05 16.31
C ASP A 34 -5.86 -17.86 14.99
N GLY A 35 -7.05 -18.02 14.44
CA GLY A 35 -7.26 -18.72 13.16
C GLY A 35 -6.65 -17.99 11.96
N LEU A 36 -6.40 -16.68 12.07
CA LEU A 36 -5.79 -15.85 11.04
C LEU A 36 -4.33 -15.49 11.33
N ARG A 37 -3.68 -16.17 12.28
CA ARG A 37 -2.27 -15.89 12.66
C ARG A 37 -1.31 -15.87 11.47
N GLU A 38 -1.60 -16.65 10.43
CA GLU A 38 -0.77 -16.76 9.23
C GLU A 38 -0.72 -15.43 8.45
N LEU A 39 -1.72 -14.54 8.61
CA LEU A 39 -1.68 -13.18 8.04
C LEU A 39 -0.66 -12.27 8.72
N LEU A 40 -0.21 -12.61 9.93
CA LEU A 40 0.79 -11.86 10.68
C LEU A 40 2.22 -12.35 10.40
N LEU A 41 2.36 -13.50 9.74
CA LEU A 41 3.65 -14.10 9.44
C LEU A 41 4.08 -13.76 8.01
N PHE A 42 5.37 -13.45 7.84
CA PHE A 42 5.95 -13.37 6.50
C PHE A 42 6.12 -14.78 5.94
N PRO A 43 5.72 -15.03 4.68
CA PRO A 43 5.96 -16.32 4.08
C PRO A 43 7.46 -16.58 3.95
N TYR A 44 7.88 -17.82 4.21
CA TYR A 44 9.29 -18.25 4.08
C TYR A 44 9.88 -17.98 2.68
N ASP A 45 8.98 -17.87 1.71
CA ASP A 45 9.26 -17.84 0.29
C ASP A 45 8.92 -16.46 -0.32
N ASP A 46 8.82 -15.37 0.46
CA ASP A 46 8.33 -14.07 -0.03
C ASP A 46 9.29 -13.34 -0.98
N PHE A 47 10.58 -13.67 -0.90
CA PHE A 47 11.59 -13.10 -1.77
C PHE A 47 12.53 -14.17 -2.31
N GLN A 48 13.23 -13.81 -3.38
CA GLN A 48 14.30 -14.59 -3.96
C GLN A 48 15.53 -13.71 -4.07
N THR A 49 16.70 -14.28 -3.82
CA THR A 49 17.97 -13.59 -4.00
C THR A 49 18.63 -14.01 -5.31
N ALA A 50 19.22 -13.05 -6.00
CA ALA A 50 20.02 -13.29 -7.19
C ALA A 50 21.33 -12.50 -7.09
N VAL A 51 22.39 -13.04 -7.67
CA VAL A 51 23.67 -12.35 -7.81
C VAL A 51 23.78 -11.87 -9.25
N LEU A 52 23.86 -10.56 -9.44
CA LEU A 52 24.00 -9.93 -10.75
C LEU A 52 25.42 -9.41 -10.92
N LYS A 53 26.04 -9.73 -12.06
CA LYS A 53 27.34 -9.16 -12.41
C LYS A 53 27.28 -7.65 -12.43
N ARG A 54 28.20 -7.01 -11.72
CA ARG A 54 28.31 -5.55 -11.74
C ARG A 54 28.70 -5.09 -13.13
N GLN A 55 27.84 -4.30 -13.76
CA GLN A 55 28.18 -3.59 -14.99
C GLN A 55 29.06 -2.40 -14.63
N HIS A 56 30.25 -2.37 -15.21
CA HIS A 56 31.16 -1.25 -15.08
C HIS A 56 31.10 -0.43 -16.37
N GLN A 57 31.02 0.89 -16.23
CA GLN A 57 31.09 1.81 -17.38
C GLN A 57 32.52 1.95 -17.94
N TYR A 58 33.52 1.47 -17.18
CA TYR A 58 34.94 1.56 -17.52
C TYR A 58 35.45 0.22 -18.07
N VAL A 59 36.40 0.29 -19.00
CA VAL A 59 37.05 -0.88 -19.63
C VAL A 59 37.90 -1.67 -18.63
N CYS A 60 38.41 -1.01 -17.59
CA CYS A 60 39.22 -1.60 -16.52
C CYS A 60 38.68 -1.21 -15.13
N SER A 61 39.11 -1.96 -14.11
CA SER A 61 38.80 -1.65 -12.71
C SER A 61 39.34 -0.28 -12.32
N THR A 62 38.52 0.55 -11.67
CA THR A 62 38.95 1.83 -11.08
C THR A 62 39.72 1.65 -9.78
N ILE A 63 39.76 0.43 -9.25
CA ILE A 63 40.42 0.08 -7.99
C ILE A 63 41.81 -0.48 -8.33
N PRO A 64 42.89 0.04 -7.70
CA PRO A 64 44.24 -0.47 -7.89
C PRO A 64 44.34 -1.95 -7.50
N GLU A 65 45.16 -2.72 -8.23
CA GLU A 65 45.31 -4.18 -8.02
C GLU A 65 45.80 -4.54 -6.60
N ASN A 66 46.56 -3.68 -5.93
CA ASN A 66 47.07 -3.90 -4.57
C ASN A 66 46.26 -3.19 -3.47
N ALA A 67 45.14 -2.55 -3.82
CA ALA A 67 44.37 -1.74 -2.86
C ALA A 67 43.92 -2.55 -1.63
N GLU A 68 43.57 -3.82 -1.80
CA GLU A 68 43.16 -4.70 -0.68
C GLU A 68 44.30 -4.96 0.31
N LYS A 69 45.54 -5.07 -0.18
CA LYS A 69 46.72 -5.37 0.65
C LYS A 69 47.27 -4.12 1.33
N GLU A 70 47.06 -2.96 0.73
CA GLU A 70 47.47 -1.66 1.26
C GLU A 70 46.44 -1.06 2.22
N ALA A 71 45.22 -1.58 2.23
CA ALA A 71 44.16 -1.14 3.13
C ALA A 71 44.52 -1.48 4.59
N TYR A 72 44.81 -0.44 5.38
CA TYR A 72 45.11 -0.58 6.81
C TYR A 72 43.85 -0.63 7.69
N SER A 73 42.78 0.04 7.27
CA SER A 73 41.53 0.13 8.04
C SER A 73 40.50 -0.87 7.52
N LEU A 74 39.83 -1.58 8.43
CA LEU A 74 38.73 -2.50 8.11
C LEU A 74 37.65 -1.81 7.26
N PHE A 75 37.37 -0.53 7.54
CA PHE A 75 36.43 0.24 6.75
C PHE A 75 36.84 0.38 5.28
N VAL A 76 38.12 0.64 5.03
CA VAL A 76 38.66 0.76 3.67
C VAL A 76 38.64 -0.59 2.96
N THR A 77 38.96 -1.67 3.67
CA THR A 77 38.87 -3.03 3.15
C THR A 77 37.43 -3.39 2.75
N GLU A 78 36.43 -3.10 3.59
CA GLU A 78 35.02 -3.37 3.27
C GLU A 78 34.50 -2.48 2.13
N CYS A 79 34.96 -1.23 2.06
CA CYS A 79 34.67 -0.37 0.92
C CYS A 79 35.21 -0.98 -0.38
N ILE A 80 36.48 -1.39 -0.40
CA ILE A 80 37.10 -2.02 -1.58
C ILE A 80 36.33 -3.28 -1.99
N LYS A 81 36.04 -4.18 -1.04
CA LYS A 81 35.23 -5.38 -1.27
C LYS A 81 33.86 -5.02 -1.86
N THR A 82 33.20 -4.01 -1.33
CA THR A 82 31.91 -3.54 -1.84
C THR A 82 32.03 -3.01 -3.26
N TYR A 83 33.12 -2.33 -3.62
CA TYR A 83 33.37 -1.79 -4.96
C TYR A 83 33.76 -2.83 -6.02
N ILE A 84 34.25 -4.01 -5.63
CA ILE A 84 34.53 -5.12 -6.57
C ILE A 84 33.40 -6.16 -6.64
N SER A 85 32.59 -6.27 -5.59
CA SER A 85 31.63 -7.36 -5.48
C SER A 85 30.46 -7.20 -6.46
N ASP A 86 29.90 -8.34 -6.86
CA ASP A 86 28.67 -8.38 -7.64
C ASP A 86 27.48 -7.83 -6.84
N TRP A 87 26.40 -7.47 -7.53
CA TRP A 87 25.19 -7.00 -6.87
C TRP A 87 24.40 -8.18 -6.30
N HIS A 88 24.10 -8.13 -5.01
CA HIS A 88 23.12 -9.02 -4.40
C HIS A 88 21.75 -8.35 -4.48
N VAL A 89 20.87 -8.87 -5.33
CA VAL A 89 19.54 -8.33 -5.58
C VAL A 89 18.49 -9.20 -4.89
N VAL A 90 17.53 -8.55 -4.26
CA VAL A 90 16.35 -9.18 -3.65
C VAL A 90 15.15 -8.90 -4.54
N ASN A 91 14.50 -9.96 -5.03
CA ASN A 91 13.29 -9.88 -5.83
C ASN A 91 12.11 -10.38 -5.00
N PHE A 92 11.07 -9.55 -4.81
CA PHE A 92 9.89 -9.94 -4.05
C PHE A 92 8.90 -10.64 -4.97
N LYS A 93 8.45 -11.85 -4.59
CA LYS A 93 7.54 -12.65 -5.44
C LYS A 93 6.20 -11.97 -5.68
N HIS A 94 5.78 -11.11 -4.75
CA HIS A 94 4.50 -10.41 -4.77
C HIS A 94 4.66 -8.90 -5.01
N GLU A 95 5.78 -8.45 -5.61
CA GLU A 95 6.04 -7.03 -5.87
C GLU A 95 4.87 -6.36 -6.62
N ASP A 96 4.27 -7.06 -7.59
CA ASP A 96 3.11 -6.59 -8.36
C ASP A 96 1.89 -6.20 -7.50
N TYR A 97 1.78 -6.73 -6.27
CA TYR A 97 0.69 -6.43 -5.33
C TYR A 97 1.02 -5.28 -4.36
N SER A 98 2.22 -4.71 -4.42
CA SER A 98 2.70 -3.69 -3.48
C SER A 98 2.21 -2.26 -3.79
N GLY A 99 1.41 -2.09 -4.86
CA GLY A 99 0.98 -0.80 -5.39
C GLY A 99 -0.47 -0.41 -5.06
N ASP A 100 -1.02 0.54 -5.84
CA ASP A 100 -2.43 0.92 -5.74
C ASP A 100 -3.33 -0.28 -6.04
N PHE A 101 -4.39 -0.47 -5.26
CA PHE A 101 -5.34 -1.58 -5.42
C PHE A 101 -5.97 -1.61 -6.82
N ARG A 102 -6.04 -0.46 -7.51
CA ARG A 102 -6.55 -0.33 -8.89
C ARG A 102 -5.59 -0.88 -9.94
N GLN A 103 -4.31 -1.02 -9.61
CA GLN A 103 -3.23 -1.45 -10.49
C GLN A 103 -2.85 -2.92 -10.26
N LEU A 104 -3.56 -3.62 -9.38
CA LEU A 104 -3.32 -5.03 -9.13
C LEU A 104 -3.48 -5.86 -10.42
N PRO A 105 -2.65 -6.89 -10.64
CA PRO A 105 -2.78 -7.77 -11.79
C PRO A 105 -4.19 -8.39 -11.82
N ASN A 106 -5.03 -7.96 -12.77
CA ASN A 106 -6.39 -8.48 -12.91
C ASN A 106 -6.34 -9.87 -13.58
N LYS A 107 -5.99 -10.89 -12.80
CA LYS A 107 -5.94 -12.29 -13.26
C LYS A 107 -7.35 -12.92 -13.21
N GLY A 108 -8.27 -12.44 -14.05
CA GLY A 108 -9.49 -13.18 -14.35
C GLY A 108 -10.76 -12.34 -14.51
N ASN A 109 -11.33 -12.46 -15.70
CA ASN A 109 -12.72 -12.21 -16.07
C ASN A 109 -13.22 -10.76 -15.86
N ARG A 110 -13.11 -9.95 -16.92
CA ARG A 110 -14.24 -9.09 -17.27
C ARG A 110 -15.45 -10.02 -17.34
N LEU A 111 -16.29 -10.03 -16.30
CA LEU A 111 -17.58 -10.69 -16.37
C LEU A 111 -18.23 -10.24 -17.67
N GLU A 112 -18.58 -11.20 -18.51
CA GLU A 112 -19.41 -10.95 -19.69
C GLU A 112 -20.60 -10.12 -19.20
N LYS A 113 -20.82 -8.96 -19.83
CA LYS A 113 -21.82 -8.00 -19.36
C LYS A 113 -23.14 -8.75 -19.21
N LEU A 114 -23.67 -8.78 -17.98
CA LEU A 114 -24.96 -9.41 -17.68
C LEU A 114 -25.99 -8.93 -18.72
N PRO A 115 -26.79 -9.83 -19.32
CA PRO A 115 -27.78 -9.46 -20.32
C PRO A 115 -28.68 -8.35 -19.79
N VAL A 116 -28.87 -7.30 -20.60
CA VAL A 116 -29.78 -6.19 -20.25
C VAL A 116 -31.19 -6.75 -20.17
N HIS A 117 -31.76 -6.76 -18.98
CA HIS A 117 -33.14 -7.19 -18.79
C HIS A 117 -34.05 -5.97 -19.00
N VAL A 118 -34.85 -6.03 -20.05
CA VAL A 118 -35.87 -5.01 -20.36
C VAL A 118 -37.19 -5.52 -19.79
N PHE A 119 -37.82 -4.71 -18.94
CA PHE A 119 -39.17 -4.96 -18.48
C PHE A 119 -40.11 -4.01 -19.23
N GLU A 120 -41.16 -4.55 -19.82
CA GLU A 120 -42.32 -3.78 -20.26
C GLU A 120 -43.17 -3.53 -19.01
N VAL A 121 -43.45 -2.26 -18.72
CA VAL A 121 -44.42 -1.87 -17.70
C VAL A 121 -45.73 -1.68 -18.46
N ASP A 122 -46.72 -2.55 -18.20
CA ASP A 122 -48.07 -2.35 -18.74
C ASP A 122 -48.63 -1.06 -18.15
N GLU A 123 -49.15 -0.16 -18.98
CA GLU A 123 -49.88 1.03 -18.52
C GLU A 123 -51.17 0.56 -17.84
N GLU A 124 -51.14 0.42 -16.51
CA GLU A 124 -52.38 0.31 -15.74
C GLU A 124 -53.11 1.64 -15.79
N ALA A 125 -54.30 1.62 -16.38
CA ALA A 125 -55.19 2.76 -16.57
C ALA A 125 -55.31 3.62 -15.30
N ASP A 126 -55.06 4.92 -15.48
CA ASP A 126 -55.18 5.99 -14.50
C ASP A 126 -56.31 5.75 -13.49
N LYS A 127 -55.92 5.36 -12.28
CA LYS A 127 -56.74 5.52 -11.09
C LYS A 127 -56.04 6.47 -10.15
N ASP A 128 -56.41 7.73 -10.28
CA ASP A 128 -56.21 8.75 -9.25
C ASP A 128 -56.87 8.26 -7.95
N GLU A 129 -56.10 7.82 -6.96
CA GLU A 129 -56.55 7.84 -5.56
C GLU A 129 -55.34 7.72 -4.60
N ASP A 130 -55.16 8.80 -3.84
CA ASP A 130 -54.48 8.91 -2.55
C ASP A 130 -52.94 8.89 -2.48
N ALA A 131 -52.39 10.09 -2.66
CA ALA A 131 -51.10 10.51 -2.13
C ALA A 131 -51.14 10.64 -0.59
N ALA A 132 -51.17 9.51 0.13
CA ALA A 132 -50.73 9.41 1.53
C ALA A 132 -50.60 7.94 1.98
N SER A 133 -49.47 7.29 1.66
CA SER A 133 -48.99 6.20 2.51
C SER A 133 -47.48 6.05 2.47
N LEU A 134 -46.88 6.42 3.61
CA LEU A 134 -45.55 6.02 4.04
C LEU A 134 -45.48 4.49 4.08
N GLY A 135 -44.84 3.89 3.07
CA GLY A 135 -44.64 2.44 3.07
C GLY A 135 -44.13 1.88 1.75
N SER A 136 -43.04 2.41 1.19
CA SER A 136 -42.37 1.79 0.04
C SER A 136 -40.98 1.30 0.44
N GLN A 137 -40.97 0.10 1.03
CA GLN A 137 -39.84 -0.81 0.95
C GLN A 137 -39.78 -1.32 -0.50
N LYS A 138 -38.59 -1.33 -1.10
CA LYS A 138 -38.25 -1.99 -2.39
C LYS A 138 -38.54 -1.15 -3.65
N GLY A 139 -37.58 -0.34 -4.07
CA GLY A 139 -37.60 0.29 -5.39
C GLY A 139 -36.45 1.27 -5.59
N GLY A 140 -35.64 1.04 -6.63
CA GLY A 140 -34.47 1.86 -6.95
C GLY A 140 -34.81 3.32 -7.18
N LEU A 141 -34.07 4.21 -6.50
CA LEU A 141 -33.97 5.62 -6.84
C LEU A 141 -32.60 5.85 -7.46
N THR A 142 -32.53 5.72 -8.78
CA THR A 142 -31.53 6.39 -9.62
C THR A 142 -31.73 7.89 -9.52
N LYS A 143 -31.03 8.53 -8.58
CA LYS A 143 -30.79 9.99 -8.63
C LYS A 143 -29.50 10.25 -9.37
N GLN A 144 -29.62 10.56 -10.66
CA GLN A 144 -28.63 11.37 -11.36
C GLN A 144 -28.71 12.78 -10.77
N GLY A 145 -27.69 13.15 -10.01
CA GLY A 145 -27.54 14.46 -9.40
C GLY A 145 -26.10 14.60 -8.93
N TRP A 146 -25.51 15.77 -9.14
CA TRP A 146 -24.14 16.06 -8.72
C TRP A 146 -24.05 15.92 -7.20
N LEU A 147 -23.38 14.86 -6.73
CA LEU A 147 -23.01 14.75 -5.33
C LEU A 147 -22.03 15.90 -5.05
N TYR A 148 -22.48 16.88 -4.26
CA TYR A 148 -21.64 17.99 -3.85
C TYR A 148 -20.34 17.43 -3.26
N LYS A 149 -19.24 17.87 -3.89
CA LYS A 149 -17.85 17.64 -3.56
C LYS A 149 -17.61 17.35 -2.07
N GLY A 150 -17.34 16.09 -1.74
CA GLY A 150 -16.74 15.73 -0.46
C GLY A 150 -15.46 16.55 -0.27
N ASN A 151 -15.33 17.15 0.91
CA ASN A 151 -14.19 17.97 1.31
C ASN A 151 -12.86 17.25 0.99
N MET A 152 -12.15 17.74 -0.02
CA MET A 152 -10.90 17.17 -0.52
C MET A 152 -9.66 17.70 0.22
N ASN A 153 -9.82 18.08 1.48
CA ASN A 153 -8.70 18.54 2.30
C ASN A 153 -8.13 17.35 3.09
N SER A 154 -7.11 16.75 2.47
CA SER A 154 -6.07 15.93 3.09
C SER A 154 -6.32 14.43 3.30
N ALA A 155 -6.61 13.70 2.22
CA ALA A 155 -6.07 12.34 2.08
C ALA A 155 -4.72 12.43 1.34
N ILE A 156 -3.69 12.90 2.05
CA ILE A 156 -2.31 12.73 1.59
C ILE A 156 -2.04 11.23 1.69
N SER A 157 -2.01 10.54 0.56
CA SER A 157 -1.50 9.17 0.48
C SER A 157 -0.01 9.22 0.83
N VAL A 158 0.33 8.94 2.08
CA VAL A 158 1.72 8.74 2.50
C VAL A 158 2.13 7.35 2.02
N THR A 159 2.61 7.23 0.79
CA THR A 159 3.41 6.07 0.39
C THR A 159 4.79 6.23 1.03
N MET A 160 5.00 5.62 2.19
CA MET A 160 6.34 5.43 2.74
C MET A 160 7.09 4.45 1.84
N ARG A 161 7.95 4.97 0.96
CA ARG A 161 9.02 4.17 0.37
C ARG A 161 10.16 4.11 1.39
N VAL A 162 10.19 3.05 2.18
CA VAL A 162 11.35 2.75 3.04
C VAL A 162 12.38 2.06 2.17
N CYS A 163 13.38 2.80 1.68
CA CYS A 163 14.60 2.21 1.15
C CYS A 163 15.46 1.77 2.35
N ILE A 164 15.32 0.52 2.77
CA ILE A 164 16.26 -0.08 3.72
C ILE A 164 17.52 -0.44 2.93
N ILE A 165 18.53 0.42 3.00
CA ILE A 165 19.89 0.07 2.59
C ILE A 165 20.49 -0.70 3.77
N PHE A 166 20.49 -2.03 3.69
CA PHE A 166 21.31 -2.83 4.60
C PHE A 166 22.78 -2.61 4.23
N VAL A 167 23.42 -1.65 4.90
CA VAL A 167 24.89 -1.63 5.01
C VAL A 167 25.22 -2.60 6.13
N TYR A 168 25.50 -3.85 5.77
CA TYR A 168 26.14 -4.77 6.70
C TYR A 168 27.55 -4.23 6.99
N SER A 169 27.85 -4.01 8.27
CA SER A 169 29.20 -3.78 8.79
C SER A 169 29.79 -5.06 9.36
#